data_AF-A0A367LMP8-F1
#
_entry.id   AF-A0A367LMP8-F1
#
_cell.length_a   1.000
_cell.length_b   1.000
_cell.length_c   1.000
_cell.angle_alpha   90.00
_cell.angle_beta   90.00
_cell.angle_gamma   90.00
#
_symmetry.space_group_name_H-M   'P 1'
#
loop_
_entity.id
_entity.type
_entity.pdbx_description
1 polymer ?
#
loop_
_entity_poly.entity_id
_entity_poly.type
_entity_poly.pdbx_seq_one_letter_code
_entity_poly.pdbx_strand_id
1 'polypeptide(L)'
;MSWFGVDWKGLALPFAYLVVLSSALMTFSSIYRKRKAAESANLAPWFPPGVRRQVYLSLLESSGSEDGSSEQQRRQVPDSVLCTALLRRAVEDIERLIHIRPAKQACSTLVLRGSVGDDLWQRIQRAESELEDELRD
;
A
#
# COMPACT_ATOMS: atom_id res chain seq x y z
N MET A 1 37.13 -51.09 5.60
CA MET A 1 36.86 -49.65 5.43
C MET A 1 35.42 -49.46 4.98
N SER A 2 34.45 -49.70 5.86
CA SER A 2 33.02 -49.55 5.58
C SER A 2 32.54 -48.21 6.15
N TRP A 3 32.88 -47.14 5.42
CA TRP A 3 32.34 -45.81 5.70
C TRP A 3 30.94 -45.74 5.09
N PHE A 4 29.94 -45.39 5.90
CA PHE A 4 28.53 -45.13 5.53
C PHE A 4 27.57 -46.32 5.41
N GLY A 5 27.38 -47.06 6.51
CA GLY A 5 26.10 -47.72 6.77
C GLY A 5 25.07 -46.69 7.26
N VAL A 6 24.44 -45.97 6.33
CA VAL A 6 23.39 -44.98 6.66
C VAL A 6 22.03 -45.67 6.52
N ASP A 7 21.23 -45.71 7.59
CA ASP A 7 19.86 -46.18 7.56
C ASP A 7 18.93 -45.13 6.93
N TRP A 8 18.91 -45.12 5.59
CA TRP A 8 18.12 -44.18 4.77
C TRP A 8 16.64 -44.13 5.13
N LYS A 9 16.05 -45.25 5.57
CA LYS A 9 14.64 -45.33 5.97
C LYS A 9 14.39 -44.65 7.33
N GLY A 10 15.30 -44.84 8.28
CA GLY A 10 15.22 -44.20 9.60
C GLY A 10 15.46 -42.70 9.52
N LEU A 11 16.27 -42.24 8.56
CA LEU A 11 16.51 -40.82 8.33
C LEU A 11 15.41 -40.17 7.48
N ALA A 12 14.82 -40.88 6.51
CA ALA A 12 13.76 -40.32 5.67
C ALA A 12 12.47 -39.98 6.45
N LEU A 13 12.11 -40.76 7.48
CA LEU A 13 10.91 -40.52 8.29
C LEU A 13 10.87 -39.12 8.97
N PRO A 14 11.89 -38.69 9.75
CA PRO A 14 11.87 -37.38 10.39
C PRO A 14 11.92 -36.23 9.38
N PHE A 15 12.64 -36.39 8.27
CA PHE A 15 12.64 -35.39 7.19
C PHE A 15 11.26 -35.29 6.51
N ALA A 16 10.62 -36.43 6.21
CA ALA A 16 9.28 -36.44 5.65
C ALA A 16 8.26 -35.78 6.60
N TYR A 17 8.37 -36.05 7.91
CA TYR A 17 7.54 -35.38 8.92
C TYR A 17 7.73 -33.86 8.92
N LEU A 18 8.97 -33.39 8.87
CA LEU A 18 9.28 -31.95 8.79
C LEU A 18 8.77 -31.31 7.50
N VAL A 19 8.86 -32.01 6.36
CA VAL A 19 8.36 -31.50 5.07
C VAL A 19 6.83 -31.39 5.10
N VAL A 20 6.13 -32.42 5.60
CA VAL A 20 4.67 -32.38 5.74
C VAL A 20 4.25 -31.27 6.70
N LEU A 21 4.90 -31.15 7.85
CA LEU A 21 4.61 -30.10 8.82
C LEU A 21 4.87 -28.71 8.24
N SER A 22 6.00 -28.53 7.56
CA SER A 22 6.38 -27.24 6.95
C SER A 22 5.45 -26.86 5.81
N SER A 23 5.05 -27.81 4.97
CA SER A 23 4.12 -27.55 3.87
C SER A 23 2.71 -27.19 4.37
N ALA A 24 2.22 -27.87 5.41
CA ALA A 24 0.95 -27.53 6.07
C ALA A 24 1.01 -26.13 6.69
N LEU A 25 2.10 -25.82 7.41
CA LEU A 25 2.32 -24.51 8.02
C LEU A 25 2.41 -23.39 6.97
N MET A 26 3.17 -23.63 5.90
CA MET A 26 3.38 -22.64 4.83
C MET A 26 2.09 -22.36 4.07
N THR A 27 1.29 -23.40 3.81
CA THR A 27 -0.03 -23.27 3.17
C THR A 27 -0.98 -22.46 4.04
N PHE A 28 -1.10 -22.81 5.33
CA PHE A 28 -1.94 -22.08 6.28
C PHE A 28 -1.49 -20.62 6.46
N SER A 29 -0.20 -20.39 6.66
CA SER A 29 0.39 -19.05 6.80
C SER A 29 0.12 -18.18 5.57
N SER A 30 0.28 -18.76 4.37
CA SER A 30 0.03 -18.05 3.12
C SER A 30 -1.44 -17.66 2.96
N ILE A 31 -2.37 -18.57 3.25
CA ILE A 31 -3.81 -18.28 3.14
C ILE A 31 -4.23 -17.26 4.20
N TYR A 32 -3.77 -17.41 5.44
CA TYR A 32 -4.09 -16.48 6.53
C TYR A 32 -3.59 -15.07 6.24
N ARG A 33 -2.34 -14.93 5.79
CA ARG A 33 -1.78 -13.62 5.40
C ARG A 33 -2.54 -13.01 4.23
N LYS A 34 -2.91 -13.80 3.21
CA LYS A 34 -3.72 -13.31 2.09
C LYS A 34 -5.08 -12.80 2.54
N ARG A 35 -5.75 -13.53 3.45
CA ARG A 35 -7.04 -13.11 4.01
C ARG A 35 -6.92 -11.85 4.85
N LYS A 36 -5.93 -11.79 5.74
CA LYS A 36 -5.66 -10.60 6.57
C LYS A 36 -5.33 -9.37 5.72
N ALA A 37 -4.57 -9.54 4.64
CA ALA A 37 -4.26 -8.46 3.69
C ALA A 37 -5.49 -8.03 2.87
N ALA A 38 -6.38 -8.96 2.52
CA ALA A 38 -7.63 -8.63 1.85
C ALA A 38 -8.60 -7.89 2.78
N GLU A 39 -8.63 -8.24 4.05
CA GLU A 39 -9.44 -7.55 5.07
C GLU A 39 -8.92 -6.12 5.29
N SER A 40 -7.61 -5.93 5.44
CA SER A 40 -7.01 -4.60 5.55
C SER A 40 -7.10 -3.76 4.26
N ALA A 41 -7.30 -4.40 3.10
CA ALA A 41 -7.56 -3.74 1.83
C ALA A 41 -9.02 -3.29 1.65
N ASN A 42 -9.97 -3.91 2.35
CA ASN A 42 -11.39 -3.51 2.33
C ASN A 42 -11.71 -2.39 3.32
N LEU A 43 -10.73 -1.95 4.12
CA LEU A 43 -10.92 -0.85 5.04
C LEU A 43 -11.15 0.43 4.28
N ALA A 44 -12.15 1.19 4.70
CA ALA A 44 -12.44 2.47 4.09
C ALA A 44 -11.20 3.38 4.21
N PRO A 45 -10.80 4.04 3.11
CA PRO A 45 -9.63 4.90 3.10
C PRO A 45 -9.82 6.05 4.10
N TRP A 46 -8.74 6.43 4.79
CA TRP A 46 -8.78 7.49 5.80
C TRP A 46 -9.14 8.85 5.21
N PHE A 47 -8.61 9.15 4.02
CA PHE A 47 -8.94 10.33 3.26
C PHE A 47 -9.80 9.99 2.03
N PRO A 48 -10.68 10.91 1.61
CA PRO A 48 -11.38 10.76 0.35
C PRO A 48 -10.40 10.75 -0.83
N PRO A 49 -10.76 10.11 -1.96
CA PRO A 49 -9.92 10.05 -3.14
C PRO A 49 -9.49 11.45 -3.60
N GLY A 50 -8.19 11.62 -3.86
CA GLY A 50 -7.57 12.91 -4.17
C GLY A 50 -7.97 13.47 -5.54
N VAL A 51 -8.99 14.32 -5.56
CA VAL A 51 -9.48 15.00 -6.78
C VAL A 51 -8.38 15.80 -7.46
N ARG A 52 -7.49 16.45 -6.70
CA ARG A 52 -6.41 17.32 -7.23
C ARG A 52 -5.37 16.54 -8.05
N ARG A 53 -4.94 15.37 -7.57
CA ARG A 53 -4.04 14.47 -8.31
C ARG A 53 -4.69 14.01 -9.62
N GLN A 54 -5.96 13.62 -9.59
CA GLN A 54 -6.69 13.19 -10.78
C GLN A 54 -6.79 14.32 -11.82
N VAL A 55 -7.04 15.55 -11.38
CA VAL A 55 -7.03 16.73 -12.27
C VAL A 55 -5.65 16.89 -12.92
N TYR A 56 -4.56 16.87 -12.14
CA TYR A 56 -3.20 16.96 -12.69
C TYR A 56 -2.89 15.85 -13.71
N LEU A 57 -3.21 14.59 -13.38
CA LEU A 57 -2.98 13.46 -14.30
C LEU A 57 -3.84 13.55 -15.55
N SER A 58 -5.10 13.98 -15.44
CA SER A 58 -5.96 14.20 -16.62
C SER A 58 -5.43 15.32 -17.51
N LEU A 59 -4.86 16.37 -16.92
CA LEU A 59 -4.20 17.44 -17.66
C LEU A 59 -2.94 16.92 -18.36
N LEU A 60 -2.14 16.10 -17.69
CA LEU A 60 -0.95 15.48 -18.25
C LEU A 60 -1.29 14.54 -19.41
N GLU A 61 -2.26 13.64 -19.23
CA GLU A 61 -2.76 12.72 -20.27
C GLU A 61 -3.29 13.48 -21.49
N SER A 62 -4.05 14.57 -21.24
CA SER A 62 -4.53 15.45 -22.32
C SER A 62 -3.42 16.21 -23.05
N SER A 63 -2.24 16.38 -22.42
CA SER A 63 -1.08 17.06 -22.99
C SER A 63 -0.10 16.13 -23.70
N GLY A 64 -0.06 14.84 -23.33
CA GLY A 64 0.94 13.86 -23.80
C GLY A 64 0.47 12.90 -24.91
N SER A 65 -0.72 13.09 -25.47
CA SER A 65 -1.20 12.27 -26.60
C SER A 65 -0.49 12.69 -27.91
N GLU A 66 0.72 12.18 -28.14
CA GLU A 66 1.48 12.39 -29.38
C GLU A 66 1.02 11.47 -30.53
N ASP A 67 0.28 10.40 -30.25
CA ASP A 67 -0.15 9.42 -31.25
C ASP A 67 -1.63 9.57 -31.64
N GLY A 68 -1.84 10.19 -32.81
CA GLY A 68 -2.96 9.86 -33.70
C GLY A 68 -4.31 10.55 -33.44
N SER A 69 -4.66 11.46 -34.36
CA SER A 69 -6.04 11.76 -34.79
C SER A 69 -6.98 12.51 -33.84
N SER A 70 -6.79 13.83 -33.66
CA SER A 70 -7.82 14.85 -33.94
C SER A 70 -7.34 16.27 -33.58
N GLU A 71 -7.29 17.14 -34.58
CA GLU A 71 -6.81 18.53 -34.57
C GLU A 71 -7.45 19.45 -33.48
N GLN A 72 -8.54 19.03 -32.84
CA GLN A 72 -9.35 19.88 -31.94
C GLN A 72 -8.93 19.83 -30.46
N GLN A 73 -8.17 18.81 -30.05
CA GLN A 73 -7.77 18.60 -28.64
C GLN A 73 -6.28 18.94 -28.39
N ARG A 74 -5.54 19.50 -29.36
CA ARG A 74 -4.20 20.09 -29.12
C ARG A 74 -4.30 21.52 -28.59
N ARG A 75 -5.15 21.79 -27.60
CA ARG A 75 -5.05 23.06 -26.88
C ARG A 75 -3.92 22.88 -25.86
N GLN A 76 -2.67 23.04 -26.33
CA GLN A 76 -1.44 22.96 -25.54
C GLN A 76 -1.70 23.57 -24.16
N VAL A 77 -1.83 22.72 -23.14
CA VAL A 77 -2.06 23.18 -21.78
C VAL A 77 -0.82 24.02 -21.42
N PRO A 78 -0.97 25.30 -21.04
CA PRO A 78 0.18 26.12 -20.72
C PRO A 78 0.93 25.54 -19.53
N ASP A 79 2.26 25.64 -19.53
CA ASP A 79 3.10 25.19 -18.40
C ASP A 79 2.71 25.88 -17.08
N SER A 80 2.18 27.10 -17.14
CA SER A 80 1.64 27.80 -15.97
C SER A 80 0.43 27.08 -15.34
N VAL A 81 -0.41 26.45 -16.16
CA VAL A 81 -1.56 25.66 -15.69
C VAL A 81 -1.09 24.35 -15.07
N LEU A 82 -0.10 23.69 -15.66
CA LEU A 82 0.51 22.48 -15.07
C LEU A 82 1.20 22.79 -13.73
N CYS A 83 1.95 23.90 -13.66
CA CYS A 83 2.62 24.34 -12.43
C CYS A 83 1.61 24.70 -11.32
N THR A 84 0.53 25.42 -11.65
CA THR A 84 -0.52 25.73 -10.67
C THR A 84 -1.28 24.48 -10.20
N ALA A 85 -1.52 23.52 -11.08
CA ALA A 85 -2.12 22.23 -10.72
C ALA A 85 -1.20 21.43 -9.77
N LEU A 86 0.11 21.39 -10.05
CA LEU A 86 1.10 20.74 -9.19
C LEU A 86 1.20 21.40 -7.82
N LEU A 87 1.24 22.73 -7.77
CA LEU A 87 1.24 23.48 -6.49
C LEU A 87 -0.02 23.20 -5.68
N ARG A 88 -1.20 23.14 -6.32
CA ARG A 88 -2.45 22.80 -5.63
C ARG A 88 -2.46 21.37 -5.11
N ARG A 89 -1.82 20.42 -5.80
CA ARG A 89 -1.59 19.06 -5.31
C ARG A 89 -0.69 19.09 -4.07
N ALA A 90 0.48 19.71 -4.15
CA ALA A 90 1.41 19.79 -3.03
C ALA A 90 0.80 20.43 -1.76
N VAL A 91 -0.01 21.49 -1.91
CA VAL A 91 -0.70 22.12 -0.77
C VAL A 91 -1.68 21.17 -0.09
N GLU A 92 -2.41 20.35 -0.87
CA GLU A 92 -3.31 19.33 -0.32
C GLU A 92 -2.56 18.26 0.46
N ASP A 93 -1.42 17.82 -0.07
CA ASP A 93 -0.61 16.77 0.57
C ASP A 93 -0.06 17.28 1.91
N ILE A 94 0.33 18.55 1.99
CA ILE A 94 0.71 19.21 3.24
C ILE A 94 -0.46 19.30 4.21
N GLU A 95 -1.66 19.68 3.75
CA GLU A 95 -2.86 19.77 4.59
C GLU A 95 -3.20 18.40 5.20
N ARG A 96 -3.15 17.34 4.39
CA ARG A 96 -3.33 15.95 4.83
C ARG A 96 -2.27 15.53 5.83
N LEU A 97 -1.01 15.90 5.62
CA LEU A 97 0.09 15.60 6.55
C LEU A 97 -0.13 16.25 7.91
N ILE A 98 -0.57 17.52 7.92
CA ILE A 98 -0.88 18.27 9.15
C ILE A 98 -2.04 17.60 9.91
N HIS A 99 -3.01 17.00 9.21
CA HIS A 99 -4.10 16.27 9.84
C HIS A 99 -3.70 14.88 10.38
N ILE A 100 -2.84 14.12 9.68
CA ILE A 100 -2.42 12.78 10.11
C ILE A 100 -1.57 12.81 11.38
N ARG A 101 -0.60 13.74 11.47
CA ARG A 101 0.36 13.79 12.59
C ARG A 101 -0.29 13.82 13.98
N PRO A 102 -1.22 14.74 14.28
CA PRO A 102 -1.90 14.77 15.58
C PRO A 102 -2.84 13.57 15.77
N ALA A 103 -3.51 13.11 14.70
CA ALA A 103 -4.38 11.94 14.76
C ALA A 103 -3.62 10.67 15.16
N LYS A 104 -2.39 10.47 14.64
CA LYS A 104 -1.50 9.37 15.00
C LYS A 104 -1.10 9.41 16.48
N GLN A 105 -0.72 10.58 16.98
CA GLN A 105 -0.38 10.75 18.39
C GLN A 105 -1.55 10.43 19.31
N ALA A 106 -2.75 10.97 19.01
CA ALA A 106 -3.95 10.70 19.78
C ALA A 106 -4.34 9.21 19.74
N CYS A 107 -4.36 8.60 18.55
CA CYS A 107 -4.75 7.19 18.39
C CYS A 107 -3.79 6.22 19.09
N SER A 108 -2.48 6.49 19.08
CA SER A 108 -1.51 5.68 19.83
C SER A 108 -1.88 5.58 21.32
N THR A 109 -2.29 6.70 21.93
CA THR A 109 -2.71 6.71 23.34
C THR A 109 -4.06 6.01 23.56
N LEU A 110 -4.98 6.11 22.60
CA LEU A 110 -6.32 5.50 22.69
C LEU A 110 -6.29 3.97 22.49
N VAL A 111 -5.40 3.47 21.63
CA VAL A 111 -5.18 2.02 21.43
C VAL A 111 -4.67 1.38 22.70
N LEU A 112 -3.73 2.01 23.41
CA LEU A 112 -3.24 1.52 24.70
C LEU A 112 -4.33 1.45 25.78
N ARG A 113 -5.36 2.30 25.68
CA ARG A 113 -6.53 2.28 26.57
C ARG A 113 -7.59 1.26 26.16
N GLY A 114 -7.44 0.61 25.00
CA GLY A 114 -8.41 -0.35 24.48
C GLY A 114 -9.76 0.26 24.07
N SER A 115 -9.88 1.59 24.00
CA SER A 115 -11.13 2.28 23.64
C SER A 115 -11.34 2.43 22.13
N VAL A 116 -10.34 2.05 21.33
CA VAL A 116 -10.34 2.17 19.87
C VAL A 116 -9.88 0.83 19.28
N GLY A 117 -10.53 0.39 18.20
CA GLY A 117 -10.16 -0.85 17.51
C GLY A 117 -8.81 -0.75 16.80
N ASP A 118 -8.09 -1.88 16.73
CA ASP A 118 -6.83 -2.00 15.98
C ASP A 118 -7.01 -1.66 14.49
N ASP A 119 -8.22 -1.81 13.97
CA ASP A 119 -8.60 -1.40 12.62
C ASP A 119 -8.34 0.08 12.33
N LEU A 120 -8.69 0.98 13.27
CA LEU A 120 -8.47 2.42 13.10
C LEU A 120 -6.97 2.74 13.06
N TRP A 121 -6.21 2.06 13.91
CA TRP A 121 -4.76 2.20 13.95
C TRP A 121 -4.12 1.75 12.64
N GLN A 122 -4.54 0.61 12.11
CA GLN A 122 -4.10 0.11 10.81
C GLN A 122 -4.45 1.07 9.67
N ARG A 123 -5.63 1.69 9.69
CA ARG A 123 -6.03 2.71 8.68
C ARG A 123 -5.14 3.94 8.72
N ILE A 124 -4.78 4.45 9.90
CA ILE A 124 -3.91 5.62 10.02
C ILE A 124 -2.49 5.30 9.53
N GLN A 125 -1.93 4.14 9.91
CA GLN A 125 -0.61 3.70 9.44
C GLN A 125 -0.58 3.54 7.92
N ARG A 126 -1.65 2.97 7.35
CA ARG A 126 -1.81 2.85 5.90
C ARG A 126 -1.87 4.22 5.22
N ALA A 127 -2.68 5.13 5.75
CA ALA A 127 -2.81 6.47 5.18
C ALA A 127 -1.51 7.28 5.27
N GLU A 128 -0.70 7.06 6.31
CA GLU A 128 0.64 7.64 6.43
C GLU A 128 1.58 7.09 5.36
N SER A 129 1.62 5.76 5.17
CA SER A 129 2.43 5.16 4.10
C SER A 129 2.01 5.64 2.71
N GLU A 130 0.71 5.67 2.42
CA GLU A 130 0.19 6.15 1.13
C GLU A 130 0.52 7.63 0.90
N LEU A 131 0.47 8.46 1.95
CA LEU A 131 0.86 9.87 1.87
C LEU A 131 2.37 10.05 1.72
N GLU A 132 3.19 9.23 2.39
CA GLU A 132 4.66 9.26 2.23
C GLU A 132 5.08 8.85 0.82
N ASP A 133 4.42 7.86 0.23
CA ASP A 133 4.63 7.46 -1.16
C ASP A 133 4.20 8.60 -2.10
N GLU A 134 3.04 9.22 -1.87
CA GLU A 134 2.58 10.37 -2.67
C GLU A 134 3.48 11.61 -2.56
N LEU A 135 4.12 11.84 -1.42
CA LEU A 135 5.08 12.94 -1.22
C LEU A 135 6.45 12.69 -1.86
N ARG A 136 6.81 11.41 -2.08
CA ARG A 136 8.05 11.03 -2.76
C ARG A 136 7.92 11.08 -4.28
N ASP A 137 6.71 10.93 -4.80
CA ASP A 137 6.34 11.01 -6.22
C ASP A 137 6.26 12.45 -6.75
#